data_AF-A0A813L108-F1
#
_entry.id   AF-A0A813L108-F1
#
_cell.length_a   1.000
_cell.length_b   1.000
_cell.length_c   1.000
_cell.angle_alpha   90.00
_cell.angle_beta   90.00
_cell.angle_gamma   90.00
#
_symmetry.space_group_name_H-M   'P 1'
#
loop_
_entity.id
_entity.type
_entity.pdbx_description
1 polymer ?
#
loop_
_entity_poly.entity_id
_entity_poly.type
_entity_poly.pdbx_seq_one_letter_code
_entity_poly.pdbx_strand_id
1 'polypeptide(L)'
;AEGVHVTFGEGETKLVAPPPLKPREVRQKGLLETSDLEGFSQLFFHLGCLALCGMAVQKCFEQGRWGLLLLVEIPFGIVVSFLFNGFHEMVHNTAFASQWLNTIGAQILGFITFRGAKWFWCFHWTHHRFTNDPVK
;
A
#
# COMPACT_ATOMS: atom_id res chain seq x y z
N ALA A 1 -3.56 -4.24 28.60
CA ALA A 1 -2.59 -4.44 27.49
C ALA A 1 -2.36 -5.94 27.37
N GLU A 2 -2.60 -6.53 26.19
CA GLU A 2 -2.37 -7.96 25.95
C GLU A 2 -0.86 -8.24 26.01
N GLY A 3 -0.40 -8.80 27.13
CA GLY A 3 0.97 -9.23 27.32
C GLY A 3 1.00 -10.63 27.92
N VAL A 4 2.08 -11.35 27.69
CA VAL A 4 2.28 -12.67 28.31
C VAL A 4 2.93 -12.45 29.67
N HIS A 5 2.29 -12.93 30.71
CA HIS A 5 2.87 -12.97 32.05
C HIS A 5 3.90 -14.10 32.09
N VAL A 6 5.17 -13.73 32.17
CA VAL A 6 6.27 -14.69 32.33
C VAL A 6 6.76 -14.61 33.76
N THR A 7 6.69 -15.72 34.49
CA THR A 7 7.18 -15.85 35.86
C THR A 7 8.62 -16.33 35.83
N PHE A 8 9.54 -15.51 36.33
CA PHE A 8 10.95 -15.88 36.48
C PHE A 8 11.17 -16.52 37.86
N GLY A 9 12.32 -17.18 38.06
CA GLY A 9 12.61 -18.07 39.19
C GLY A 9 12.48 -17.49 40.61
N GLU A 10 12.22 -16.19 40.76
CA GLU A 10 11.99 -15.51 42.05
C GLU A 10 10.54 -15.02 42.24
N GLY A 11 9.59 -15.43 41.40
CA GLY A 11 8.19 -15.01 41.49
C GLY A 11 7.91 -13.63 40.90
N GLU A 12 8.93 -12.95 40.37
CA GLU A 12 8.75 -11.75 39.55
C GLU A 12 7.97 -12.09 38.28
N THR A 13 6.80 -11.48 38.13
CA THR A 13 5.99 -11.59 36.92
C THR A 13 6.17 -10.32 36.09
N LYS A 14 6.87 -10.42 34.97
CA LYS A 14 6.99 -9.29 34.02
C LYS A 14 6.00 -9.47 32.88
N LEU A 15 5.39 -8.36 32.47
CA LEU A 15 4.62 -8.28 31.24
C LEU A 15 5.61 -8.23 30.08
N VAL A 16 5.72 -9.32 29.32
CA VAL A 16 6.59 -9.40 28.15
C VAL A 16 5.73 -9.31 26.89
N ALA A 17 6.26 -8.65 25.85
CA ALA A 17 5.61 -8.63 24.54
C ALA A 17 5.39 -10.08 24.05
N PRO A 18 4.23 -10.40 23.48
CA PRO A 18 3.98 -11.73 22.95
C PRO A 18 4.99 -12.06 21.85
N PRO A 19 5.39 -13.33 21.69
CA PRO A 19 6.25 -13.75 20.59
C PRO A 19 5.58 -13.43 19.24
N PRO A 20 6.35 -13.15 18.18
CA PRO A 20 5.79 -12.85 16.87
C PRO A 20 4.96 -14.03 16.37
N LEU A 21 3.80 -13.73 15.78
CA LEU A 21 2.90 -14.74 15.25
C LEU A 21 3.56 -15.48 14.09
N LYS A 22 3.46 -16.81 14.10
CA LYS A 22 3.85 -17.65 12.96
C LYS A 22 2.90 -17.37 11.78
N PRO A 23 3.33 -17.50 10.52
CA PRO A 23 2.49 -17.25 9.35
C PRO A 23 1.15 -18.00 9.34
N ARG A 24 1.11 -19.20 9.94
CA ARG A 24 -0.12 -19.99 10.11
C ARG A 24 -1.11 -19.33 11.07
N GLU A 25 -0.62 -18.74 12.16
CA GLU A 25 -1.45 -18.05 13.16
C GLU A 25 -2.00 -16.74 12.61
N VAL A 26 -1.20 -16.02 11.81
CA VAL A 26 -1.64 -14.82 11.09
C VAL A 26 -2.80 -15.14 10.15
N ARG A 27 -2.71 -16.24 9.38
CA ARG A 27 -3.81 -16.72 8.52
C ARG A 27 -5.04 -17.14 9.32
N GLN A 28 -4.87 -17.87 10.43
CA GLN A 28 -5.99 -18.31 11.26
C GLN A 28 -6.76 -17.14 11.88
N LYS A 29 -6.07 -16.03 12.17
CA LYS A 29 -6.67 -14.79 12.66
C LYS A 29 -7.31 -13.93 11.55
N GLY A 30 -7.30 -14.39 10.30
CA GLY A 30 -7.86 -13.64 9.17
C GLY A 30 -7.09 -12.35 8.80
N LEU A 31 -5.88 -12.14 9.34
CA LEU A 31 -5.13 -10.88 9.17
C LEU A 31 -4.58 -10.67 7.74
N LEU A 32 -4.76 -11.65 6.86
CA LEU A 32 -4.36 -11.61 5.45
C LEU A 32 -5.58 -11.77 4.52
N GLU A 33 -6.80 -11.68 5.06
CA GLU A 33 -8.00 -11.76 4.24
C GLU A 33 -8.12 -10.53 3.34
N THR A 34 -8.36 -10.78 2.06
CA THR A 34 -8.54 -9.76 1.02
C THR A 34 -10.04 -9.60 0.72
N SER A 35 -10.47 -8.39 0.39
CA SER A 35 -11.88 -8.07 0.09
C SER A 35 -12.01 -7.21 -1.15
N ASP A 36 -12.84 -7.65 -2.11
CA ASP A 36 -13.09 -6.88 -3.33
C ASP A 36 -13.80 -5.55 -3.03
N LEU A 37 -14.72 -5.55 -2.06
CA LEU A 37 -15.47 -4.36 -1.66
C LEU A 37 -14.53 -3.31 -1.05
N GLU A 38 -13.65 -3.71 -0.15
CA GLU A 38 -12.67 -2.81 0.46
C GLU A 38 -11.65 -2.32 -0.56
N GLY A 39 -11.18 -3.21 -1.45
CA GLY A 39 -10.29 -2.87 -2.56
C GLY A 39 -10.89 -1.80 -3.47
N PHE A 40 -12.16 -1.95 -3.87
CA PHE A 40 -12.86 -0.93 -4.66
C PHE A 40 -13.09 0.36 -3.87
N SER A 41 -13.45 0.28 -2.59
CA SER A 41 -13.64 1.46 -1.75
C SER A 41 -12.37 2.31 -1.68
N GLN A 42 -11.21 1.69 -1.42
CA GLN A 42 -9.92 2.38 -1.37
C GLN A 42 -9.53 2.93 -2.75
N LEU A 43 -9.72 2.16 -3.81
CA LEU A 43 -9.44 2.59 -5.18
C LEU A 43 -10.27 3.82 -5.57
N PHE A 44 -11.60 3.76 -5.38
CA PHE A 44 -12.48 4.88 -5.74
C PHE A 44 -12.28 6.10 -4.87
N PHE A 45 -11.99 5.92 -3.57
CA PHE A 45 -11.58 7.03 -2.71
C PHE A 45 -10.35 7.74 -3.29
N HIS A 46 -9.32 6.98 -3.63
CA HIS A 46 -8.09 7.54 -4.18
C HIS A 46 -8.29 8.20 -5.54
N LEU A 47 -9.07 7.58 -6.45
CA LEU A 47 -9.44 8.18 -7.74
C LEU A 47 -10.28 9.46 -7.57
N GLY A 48 -11.14 9.51 -6.56
CA GLY A 48 -11.88 10.72 -6.19
C GLY A 48 -10.95 11.86 -5.76
N CYS A 49 -10.00 11.58 -4.86
CA CYS A 49 -8.96 12.55 -4.49
C CYS A 49 -8.16 13.02 -5.71
N LEU A 50 -7.76 12.10 -6.59
CA LEU A 50 -7.01 12.41 -7.80
C LEU A 50 -7.79 13.33 -8.73
N ALA A 51 -9.06 13.04 -8.97
CA ALA A 51 -9.94 13.85 -9.80
C ALA A 51 -10.14 15.26 -9.19
N LEU A 52 -10.36 15.36 -7.88
CA LEU A 52 -10.52 16.64 -7.20
C LEU A 52 -9.25 17.50 -7.29
N CYS A 53 -8.08 16.92 -7.02
CA CYS A 53 -6.81 17.62 -7.16
C CYS A 53 -6.54 18.01 -8.62
N GLY A 54 -6.79 17.12 -9.59
CA GLY A 54 -6.62 17.40 -11.01
C GLY A 54 -7.52 18.54 -11.51
N MET A 55 -8.79 18.58 -11.08
CA MET A 55 -9.70 19.69 -11.38
C MET A 55 -9.23 21.02 -10.78
N ALA A 56 -8.67 21.00 -9.57
CA ALA A 56 -8.11 22.19 -8.94
C ALA A 56 -6.90 22.74 -9.70
N VAL A 57 -5.99 21.85 -10.12
CA VAL A 57 -4.83 22.19 -10.97
C VAL A 57 -5.30 22.78 -12.31
N GLN A 58 -6.20 22.09 -13.02
CA GLN A 58 -6.74 22.54 -14.30
C GLN A 58 -7.36 23.94 -14.20
N LYS A 59 -8.19 24.18 -13.17
CA LYS A 59 -8.84 25.47 -12.95
C LYS A 59 -7.84 26.59 -12.65
N CYS A 60 -6.79 26.31 -11.86
CA CYS A 60 -5.75 27.32 -11.58
C CYS A 60 -4.95 27.66 -12.84
N PHE A 61 -4.65 26.67 -13.67
CA PHE A 61 -3.94 26.83 -14.94
C PHE A 61 -4.76 27.68 -15.93
N GLU A 62 -6.02 27.31 -16.18
CA GLU A 62 -6.92 28.03 -17.11
C GLU A 62 -7.13 29.50 -16.70
N GLN A 63 -7.15 29.79 -15.40
CA GLN A 63 -7.34 31.13 -14.87
C GLN A 63 -6.03 31.93 -14.72
N GLY A 64 -4.89 31.37 -15.11
CA GLY A 64 -3.58 32.02 -14.98
C GLY A 64 -3.17 32.31 -13.53
N ARG A 65 -3.67 31.54 -12.55
CA ARG A 65 -3.40 31.73 -11.12
C ARG A 65 -2.10 31.04 -10.71
N TRP A 66 -0.97 31.44 -11.29
CA TRP A 66 0.32 30.75 -11.16
C TRP A 66 0.77 30.51 -9.71
N GLY A 67 0.57 31.48 -8.80
CA GLY A 67 0.90 31.30 -7.38
C GLY A 67 0.07 30.21 -6.69
N LEU A 68 -1.23 30.16 -6.98
CA LEU A 68 -2.11 29.09 -6.45
C LEU A 68 -1.87 27.76 -7.16
N LEU A 69 -1.55 27.78 -8.45
CA LEU A 69 -1.20 26.59 -9.23
C LEU A 69 -0.06 25.81 -8.56
N LEU A 70 1.03 26.50 -8.19
CA LEU A 70 2.15 25.88 -7.47
C LEU A 70 1.72 25.25 -6.14
N LEU A 71 0.80 25.87 -5.41
CA LEU A 71 0.31 25.33 -4.14
C LEU A 71 -0.59 24.09 -4.33
N VAL A 72 -1.45 24.08 -5.35
CA VAL A 72 -2.35 22.94 -5.61
C VAL A 72 -1.66 21.78 -6.31
N GLU A 73 -0.52 22.01 -6.97
CA GLU A 73 0.31 20.93 -7.52
C GLU A 73 0.92 20.04 -6.44
N ILE A 74 1.23 20.56 -5.25
CA ILE A 74 1.81 19.76 -4.15
C ILE A 74 0.88 18.59 -3.76
N PRO A 75 -0.39 18.81 -3.36
CA PRO A 75 -1.28 17.70 -3.04
C PRO A 75 -1.59 16.83 -4.27
N PHE A 76 -1.67 17.40 -5.47
CA PHE A 76 -1.83 16.61 -6.70
C PHE A 76 -0.67 15.63 -6.91
N GLY A 77 0.58 16.10 -6.79
CA GLY A 77 1.77 15.26 -6.90
C GLY A 77 1.85 14.19 -5.83
N ILE A 78 1.43 14.49 -4.60
CA ILE A 78 1.31 13.50 -3.51
C ILE A 78 0.30 12.42 -3.91
N VAL A 79 -0.92 12.80 -4.32
CA VAL A 79 -1.96 11.84 -4.69
C VAL A 79 -1.51 10.99 -5.89
N VAL A 80 -0.93 11.59 -6.93
CA VAL A 80 -0.38 10.86 -8.08
C VAL A 80 0.70 9.87 -7.67
N SER A 81 1.60 10.24 -6.74
CA SER A 81 2.65 9.34 -6.25
C SER A 81 2.07 8.11 -5.53
N PHE A 82 0.95 8.28 -4.83
CA PHE A 82 0.29 7.22 -4.08
C PHE A 82 -0.48 6.21 -4.96
N LEU A 83 -0.66 6.46 -6.26
CA LEU A 83 -1.12 5.43 -7.22
C LEU A 83 -0.20 4.20 -7.21
N PHE A 84 1.09 4.41 -6.90
CA PHE A 84 2.05 3.34 -6.75
C PHE A 84 1.67 2.35 -5.64
N ASN A 85 1.02 2.79 -4.56
CA ASN A 85 0.65 1.89 -3.47
C ASN A 85 -0.42 0.88 -3.93
N GLY A 86 -1.46 1.35 -4.62
CA GLY A 86 -2.45 0.46 -5.22
C GLY A 86 -1.83 -0.49 -6.25
N PHE A 87 -0.92 0.01 -7.08
CA PHE A 87 -0.16 -0.83 -8.01
C PHE A 87 0.66 -1.91 -7.30
N HIS A 88 1.39 -1.53 -6.25
CA HIS A 88 2.25 -2.42 -5.47
C HIS A 88 1.44 -3.57 -4.84
N GLU A 89 0.31 -3.27 -4.21
CA GLU A 89 -0.58 -4.29 -3.63
C GLU A 89 -1.21 -5.20 -4.70
N MET A 90 -1.64 -4.64 -5.83
CA MET A 90 -2.19 -5.43 -6.94
C MET A 90 -1.15 -6.36 -7.58
N VAL A 91 0.11 -5.92 -7.69
CA VAL A 91 1.21 -6.76 -8.17
C VAL A 91 1.47 -7.95 -7.23
N HIS A 92 1.23 -7.78 -5.93
CA HIS A 92 1.31 -8.86 -4.94
C HIS A 92 0.05 -9.72 -4.84
N ASN A 93 -1.02 -9.37 -5.55
CA ASN A 93 -2.34 -9.99 -5.45
C ASN A 93 -2.95 -9.90 -4.03
N THR A 94 -2.73 -8.77 -3.35
CA THR A 94 -3.22 -8.51 -1.99
C THR A 94 -4.27 -7.41 -1.91
N ALA A 95 -4.54 -6.68 -3.00
CA ALA A 95 -5.53 -5.60 -3.00
C ALA A 95 -6.99 -6.10 -3.11
N PHE A 96 -7.22 -7.14 -3.92
CA PHE A 96 -8.54 -7.72 -4.19
C PHE A 96 -8.57 -9.21 -3.86
N ALA A 97 -9.73 -9.73 -3.47
CA ALA A 97 -9.97 -11.17 -3.36
C ALA A 97 -9.96 -11.85 -4.73
N SER A 98 -10.49 -11.17 -5.74
CA SER A 98 -10.48 -11.63 -7.13
C SER A 98 -9.11 -11.40 -7.77
N GLN A 99 -8.38 -12.47 -8.06
CA GLN A 99 -7.03 -12.40 -8.64
C GLN A 99 -6.96 -11.70 -10.01
N TRP A 100 -8.02 -11.82 -10.82
CA TRP A 100 -8.06 -11.17 -12.13
C TRP A 100 -8.17 -9.64 -12.01
N LEU A 101 -8.83 -9.12 -10.97
CA LEU A 101 -8.88 -7.66 -10.69
C LEU A 101 -7.49 -7.13 -10.38
N ASN A 102 -6.74 -7.82 -9.52
CA ASN A 102 -5.35 -7.50 -9.24
C ASN A 102 -4.50 -7.50 -10.52
N THR A 103 -4.64 -8.54 -11.35
CA THR A 103 -3.84 -8.69 -12.57
C THR A 103 -4.11 -7.55 -13.56
N ILE A 104 -5.38 -7.25 -13.84
CA ILE A 104 -5.75 -6.17 -14.78
C ILE A 104 -5.36 -4.81 -14.20
N GLY A 105 -5.68 -4.56 -12.92
CA GLY A 105 -5.35 -3.32 -12.23
C GLY A 105 -3.85 -3.04 -12.19
N ALA A 106 -3.03 -4.07 -11.94
CA ALA A 106 -1.58 -3.96 -11.99
C ALA A 106 -1.07 -3.57 -13.39
N GLN A 107 -1.65 -4.09 -14.48
CA GLN A 107 -1.26 -3.68 -15.84
C GLN A 107 -1.63 -2.21 -16.11
N ILE A 108 -2.84 -1.80 -15.73
CA ILE A 108 -3.34 -0.43 -15.95
C ILE A 108 -2.50 0.57 -15.14
N LEU A 109 -2.38 0.38 -13.83
CA LEU A 109 -1.61 1.27 -12.97
C LEU A 109 -0.11 1.19 -13.26
N GLY A 110 0.40 0.03 -13.67
CA GLY A 110 1.76 -0.12 -14.14
C GLY A 110 2.04 0.74 -15.37
N PHE A 111 1.11 0.79 -16.33
CA PHE A 111 1.21 1.70 -17.47
C PHE A 111 1.18 3.17 -17.03
N ILE A 112 0.19 3.57 -16.21
CA ILE A 112 0.02 4.96 -15.73
C ILE A 112 1.26 5.43 -14.96
N THR A 113 1.86 4.56 -14.16
CA THR A 113 3.05 4.86 -13.35
C THR A 113 4.36 4.55 -14.09
N PHE A 114 4.33 4.19 -15.37
CA PHE A 114 5.52 3.81 -16.17
C PHE A 114 6.38 2.71 -15.51
N ARG A 115 5.72 1.72 -14.88
CA ARG A 115 6.31 0.56 -14.21
C ARG A 115 5.65 -0.72 -14.72
N GLY A 116 6.32 -1.43 -15.61
CA GLY A 116 5.78 -2.70 -16.14
C GLY A 116 5.51 -3.71 -15.01
N ALA A 117 4.26 -4.18 -14.89
CA ALA A 117 3.81 -4.98 -13.75
C ALA A 117 4.67 -6.23 -13.48
N LYS A 118 4.97 -7.01 -14.53
CA LYS A 118 5.81 -8.22 -14.42
C LYS A 118 7.25 -7.90 -13.99
N TRP A 119 7.83 -6.87 -14.60
CA TRP A 119 9.18 -6.44 -14.26
C TRP A 119 9.26 -5.97 -12.80
N PHE A 120 8.29 -5.14 -12.39
CA PHE A 120 8.23 -4.63 -11.02
C PHE A 120 7.99 -5.75 -10.00
N TRP A 121 7.14 -6.73 -10.30
CA TRP A 121 6.97 -7.90 -9.45
C TRP A 121 8.30 -8.62 -9.19
N CYS A 122 9.04 -8.95 -10.26
CA CYS A 122 10.35 -9.61 -10.15
C CYS A 122 11.33 -8.77 -9.33
N PHE A 123 11.45 -7.48 -9.66
CA PHE A 123 12.30 -6.54 -8.93
C PHE A 123 11.94 -6.48 -7.45
N HIS A 124 10.67 -6.31 -7.13
CA HIS A 124 10.21 -6.09 -5.77
C HIS A 124 10.27 -7.37 -4.92
N TRP A 125 10.09 -8.54 -5.54
CA TRP A 125 10.38 -9.83 -4.92
C TRP A 125 11.85 -9.94 -4.53
N THR A 126 12.76 -9.60 -5.46
CA THR A 126 14.21 -9.64 -5.15
C THR A 126 14.59 -8.62 -4.09
N HIS A 127 13.99 -7.43 -4.11
CA HIS A 127 14.17 -6.42 -3.07
C HIS A 127 13.84 -6.99 -1.70
N HIS A 128 12.60 -7.44 -1.45
CA HIS A 128 12.22 -7.99 -0.14
C HIS A 128 13.06 -9.19 0.30
N ARG A 129 13.49 -10.03 -0.66
CA ARG A 129 14.32 -11.18 -0.33
C ARG A 129 15.71 -10.79 0.16
N PHE A 130 16.28 -9.68 -0.32
CA PHE A 130 17.68 -9.35 -0.09
C PHE A 130 17.92 -8.04 0.66
N THR A 131 16.92 -7.20 0.89
CA THR A 131 17.08 -5.92 1.61
C THR A 131 17.70 -6.06 3.01
N ASN A 132 17.57 -7.22 3.66
CA ASN A 132 18.11 -7.49 5.00
C ASN A 132 19.15 -8.62 5.02
N ASP A 133 19.68 -9.03 3.87
CA ASP A 133 20.76 -10.03 3.80
C ASP A 133 22.11 -9.30 3.82
N PRO A 134 22.90 -9.37 4.92
CA PRO A 134 24.15 -8.63 5.03
C PRO A 134 25.25 -9.13 4.07
N VAL A 135 25.05 -10.26 3.40
CA VAL A 135 26.00 -10.85 2.45
C VAL A 135 25.61 -10.54 1.00
N LYS A 136 24.54 -9.77 0.77
CA LYS A 136 24.06 -9.36 -0.54
C LYS A 136 23.85 -7.86 -0.67
#